data_AF-A0A7S3UNQ0-F1
#
_entry.id   AF-A0A7S3UNQ0-F1
#
_cell.length_a   1.000
_cell.length_b   1.000
_cell.length_c   1.000
_cell.angle_alpha   90.00
_cell.angle_beta   90.00
_cell.angle_gamma   90.00
#
_symmetry.space_group_name_H-M   'P 1'
#
loop_
_entity.id
_entity.type
_entity.pdbx_description
1 polymer ?
#
loop_
_entity_poly.entity_id
_entity_poly.type
_entity_poly.pdbx_seq_one_letter_code
_entity_poly.pdbx_strand_id
1 'polypeptide(L)'
;RATPLSYQGKILGIACLLVTDVALNAVLTKLWSPASSTVVIACTVLQVVVHLSVGLTFFAILGQTFLINYGLLDDAWRIFRHVWLLFCLHLLSLLAARVPRLVAAGSGTSWLEFWSSHFAKGAHVFHSLLAVVYYAVLMQTRFSNTTHY
;
A
#
# COMPACT_ATOMS: atom_id res chain seq x y z
N ARG A 1 15.87 -23.92 6.14
CA ARG A 1 16.64 -22.76 6.63
C ARG A 1 16.59 -21.67 5.56
N ALA A 2 15.82 -20.59 5.75
CA ALA A 2 15.87 -19.46 4.82
C ALA A 2 17.23 -18.78 4.95
N THR A 3 17.91 -18.51 3.83
CA THR A 3 19.19 -17.79 3.86
C THR A 3 18.94 -16.32 4.23
N PRO A 4 19.75 -15.70 5.10
CA PRO A 4 19.55 -14.32 5.55
C PRO A 4 19.50 -13.29 4.40
N LEU A 5 20.14 -13.60 3.28
CA LEU A 5 20.09 -12.84 2.02
C LEU A 5 18.68 -12.73 1.41
N SER A 6 17.87 -13.79 1.50
CA SER A 6 16.48 -13.81 0.99
C SER A 6 15.56 -12.86 1.79
N TYR A 7 15.80 -12.76 3.09
CA TYR A 7 15.01 -11.92 3.98
C TYR A 7 15.34 -10.43 3.80
N GLN A 8 16.64 -10.07 3.83
CA GLN A 8 17.10 -8.70 3.58
C GLN A 8 16.63 -8.17 2.22
N GLY A 9 16.68 -9.02 1.18
CA GLY A 9 16.16 -8.67 -0.15
C GLY A 9 14.67 -8.31 -0.17
N LYS A 10 13.83 -9.05 0.59
CA LYS A 10 12.38 -8.76 0.69
C LYS A 10 12.10 -7.42 1.38
N ILE A 11 12.89 -7.05 2.39
CA ILE A 11 12.74 -5.79 3.12
C ILE A 11 13.16 -4.62 2.25
N LEU A 12 14.30 -4.75 1.57
CA LEU A 12 14.72 -3.78 0.58
C LEU A 12 13.66 -3.63 -0.51
N GLY A 13 13.05 -4.74 -0.95
CA GLY A 13 11.90 -4.75 -1.85
C GLY A 13 10.72 -3.92 -1.32
N ILE A 14 10.31 -4.12 -0.07
CA ILE A 14 9.24 -3.31 0.57
C ILE A 14 9.62 -1.83 0.63
N ALA A 15 10.86 -1.50 0.98
CA ALA A 15 11.33 -0.11 1.02
C ALA A 15 11.33 0.54 -0.36
N CYS A 16 11.80 -0.15 -1.40
CA CYS A 16 11.76 0.32 -2.77
C CYS A 16 10.32 0.53 -3.27
N LEU A 17 9.41 -0.40 -2.94
CA LEU A 17 7.98 -0.29 -3.26
C LEU A 17 7.35 0.93 -2.58
N LEU A 18 7.73 1.20 -1.32
CA LEU A 18 7.26 2.38 -0.58
C LEU A 18 7.75 3.69 -1.20
N VAL A 19 9.04 3.77 -1.55
CA VAL A 19 9.60 4.93 -2.27
C VAL A 19 8.90 5.12 -3.62
N THR A 20 8.60 4.03 -4.32
CA THR A 20 7.86 4.06 -5.59
C THR A 20 6.45 4.60 -5.39
N ASP A 21 5.73 4.17 -4.36
CA ASP A 21 4.39 4.69 -4.07
C ASP A 21 4.41 6.19 -3.73
N VAL A 22 5.38 6.64 -2.93
CA VAL A 22 5.57 8.06 -2.61
C VAL A 22 5.87 8.86 -3.88
N ALA A 23 6.74 8.36 -4.76
CA ALA A 23 7.04 9.01 -6.04
C ALA A 23 5.81 9.09 -6.94
N LEU A 24 5.00 8.03 -7.03
CA LEU A 24 3.76 8.02 -7.82
C LEU A 24 2.71 8.97 -7.24
N ASN A 25 2.58 9.01 -5.92
CA ASN A 25 1.77 10.00 -5.23
C ASN A 25 2.24 11.41 -5.56
N ALA A 26 3.55 11.69 -5.48
CA ALA A 26 4.13 13.00 -5.79
C ALA A 26 3.91 13.41 -7.25
N VAL A 27 4.00 12.47 -8.19
CA VAL A 27 3.73 12.68 -9.61
C VAL A 27 2.25 12.97 -9.82
N LEU A 28 1.35 12.18 -9.23
CA LEU A 28 -0.09 12.44 -9.26
C LEU A 28 -0.45 13.75 -8.57
N THR A 29 0.30 14.19 -7.57
CA THR A 29 0.17 15.50 -6.91
C THR A 29 1.13 16.54 -7.49
N LYS A 30 1.69 16.39 -8.69
CA LYS A 30 2.36 17.49 -9.43
C LYS A 30 1.82 17.64 -10.84
N LEU A 31 1.30 16.58 -11.43
CA LEU A 31 0.61 16.56 -12.73
C LEU A 31 -0.81 17.15 -12.66
N TRP A 32 -0.97 18.32 -12.04
CA TRP A 32 -2.25 19.05 -11.90
C TRP A 32 -2.64 19.85 -13.14
N SER A 33 -1.80 19.84 -14.17
CA SER A 33 -2.14 20.25 -15.56
C SER A 33 -3.13 19.22 -16.17
N PRO A 34 -3.70 19.40 -17.39
CA PRO A 34 -4.38 18.32 -18.08
C PRO A 34 -3.33 17.28 -18.48
N ALA A 35 -2.85 16.53 -17.49
CA ALA A 35 -2.07 15.35 -17.71
C ALA A 35 -2.93 14.45 -18.58
N SER A 36 -2.34 13.97 -19.68
CA SER A 36 -2.97 12.95 -20.51
C SER A 36 -3.60 11.90 -19.60
N SER A 37 -4.89 11.61 -19.80
CA SER A 37 -5.64 10.62 -19.05
C SER A 37 -4.87 9.29 -18.92
N THR A 38 -4.04 8.98 -19.92
CA THR A 38 -3.09 7.87 -19.93
C THR A 38 -2.12 7.87 -18.75
N VAL A 39 -1.55 9.02 -18.37
CA VAL A 39 -0.58 9.11 -17.27
C VAL A 39 -1.27 8.89 -15.92
N VAL A 40 -2.48 9.45 -15.74
CA VAL A 40 -3.27 9.24 -14.51
C VAL A 40 -3.65 7.76 -14.36
N ILE A 41 -4.07 7.11 -15.45
CA ILE A 41 -4.38 5.68 -15.49
C ILE A 41 -3.12 4.87 -15.16
N ALA A 42 -2.00 5.11 -15.85
CA ALA A 42 -0.76 4.38 -15.65
C ALA A 42 -0.23 4.50 -14.22
N CYS A 43 -0.20 5.70 -13.64
CA CYS A 43 0.21 5.91 -12.26
C CYS A 43 -0.73 5.20 -11.28
N THR A 44 -2.05 5.26 -11.51
CA THR A 44 -3.02 4.59 -10.63
C THR A 44 -2.86 3.06 -10.67
N VAL A 45 -2.72 2.49 -11.88
CA VAL A 45 -2.46 1.05 -12.04
C VAL A 45 -1.17 0.65 -11.34
N LEU A 46 -0.09 1.43 -11.53
CA LEU A 46 1.18 1.13 -10.90
C LEU A 46 1.11 1.23 -9.37
N GLN A 47 0.36 2.18 -8.81
CA GLN A 47 0.11 2.25 -7.36
C GLN A 47 -0.61 1.01 -6.84
N VAL A 48 -1.65 0.55 -7.54
CA VAL A 48 -2.37 -0.68 -7.17
C VAL A 48 -1.43 -1.89 -7.21
N VAL A 49 -0.62 -2.01 -8.26
CA VAL A 49 0.38 -3.09 -8.38
C VAL A 49 1.40 -3.03 -7.25
N VAL A 50 1.87 -1.84 -6.87
CA VAL A 50 2.79 -1.64 -5.75
C VAL A 50 2.15 -2.11 -4.44
N HIS A 51 0.91 -1.71 -4.16
CA HIS A 51 0.19 -2.12 -2.97
C HIS A 51 -0.02 -3.64 -2.91
N LEU A 52 -0.46 -4.25 -4.02
CA LEU A 52 -0.59 -5.71 -4.12
C LEU A 52 0.76 -6.40 -3.91
N SER A 53 1.84 -5.86 -4.45
CA SER A 53 3.20 -6.41 -4.31
C SER A 53 3.71 -6.34 -2.86
N VAL A 54 3.40 -5.27 -2.12
CA VAL A 54 3.68 -5.18 -0.68
C VAL A 54 2.88 -6.22 0.09
N GLY A 55 1.58 -6.36 -0.21
CA GLY A 55 0.72 -7.39 0.38
C GLY A 55 1.24 -8.80 0.13
N LEU A 56 1.57 -9.13 -1.12
CA LEU A 56 2.14 -10.42 -1.50
C LEU A 56 3.48 -10.68 -0.83
N THR A 57 4.36 -9.69 -0.75
CA THR A 57 5.65 -9.82 -0.07
C THR A 57 5.45 -10.09 1.42
N PHE A 58 4.48 -9.41 2.04
CA PHE A 58 4.09 -9.67 3.41
C PHE A 58 3.57 -11.11 3.60
N PHE A 59 2.64 -11.58 2.75
CA PHE A 59 2.17 -12.97 2.80
C PHE A 59 3.27 -13.99 2.52
N ALA A 60 4.24 -13.67 1.66
CA ALA A 60 5.38 -14.54 1.38
C ALA A 60 6.38 -14.61 2.55
N ILE A 61 6.56 -13.52 3.30
CA ILE A 61 7.32 -13.54 4.56
C ILE A 61 6.56 -14.38 5.59
N LEU A 62 5.25 -14.12 5.70
CA LEU A 62 4.36 -14.78 6.63
C LEU A 62 4.29 -16.31 6.41
N GLY A 63 4.10 -16.74 5.16
CA GLY A 63 4.07 -18.16 4.79
C GLY A 63 5.37 -18.88 5.12
N GLN A 64 6.52 -18.21 4.98
CA GLN A 64 7.79 -18.76 5.45
C GLN A 64 7.84 -18.93 6.98
N THR A 65 7.25 -18.01 7.73
CA THR A 65 7.16 -18.12 9.20
C THR A 65 6.23 -19.26 9.63
N PHE A 66 5.10 -19.44 8.94
CA PHE A 66 4.14 -20.51 9.23
C PHE A 66 4.67 -21.91 8.92
N LEU A 67 5.35 -22.10 7.78
CA LEU A 67 5.92 -23.40 7.40
C LEU A 67 6.97 -23.90 8.40
N ILE A 68 7.57 -23.01 9.19
CA ILE A 68 8.57 -23.35 10.20
C ILE A 68 7.91 -23.75 11.53
N ASN A 69 6.72 -23.21 11.85
CA ASN A 69 6.06 -23.39 13.14
C ASN A 69 4.58 -23.80 12.98
N TYR A 70 4.31 -25.01 12.47
CA TYR A 70 2.95 -25.54 12.23
C TYR A 70 2.02 -25.53 13.48
N GLY A 71 2.57 -25.47 14.69
CA GLY A 71 1.79 -25.42 15.94
C GLY A 71 1.34 -24.02 16.38
N LEU A 72 1.78 -22.95 15.72
CA LEU A 72 1.50 -21.56 16.12
C LEU A 72 0.52 -20.84 15.19
N LEU A 73 -0.25 -21.59 14.38
CA LEU A 73 -1.06 -21.02 13.31
C LEU A 73 -2.10 -20.02 13.83
N ASP A 74 -2.75 -20.36 14.95
CA ASP A 74 -3.84 -19.57 15.54
C ASP A 74 -3.32 -18.28 16.21
N ASP A 75 -2.19 -18.37 16.92
CA ASP A 75 -1.53 -17.21 17.53
C ASP A 75 -1.01 -16.23 16.49
N ALA A 76 -0.40 -16.75 15.44
CA ALA A 76 0.01 -15.97 14.29
C ALA A 76 -1.22 -15.31 13.64
N TRP A 77 -2.30 -16.03 13.36
CA TRP A 77 -3.52 -15.42 12.80
C TRP A 77 -4.05 -14.25 13.65
N ARG A 78 -4.05 -14.37 14.99
CA ARG A 78 -4.46 -13.28 15.89
C ARG A 78 -3.59 -12.03 15.74
N ILE A 79 -2.30 -12.18 15.48
CA ILE A 79 -1.38 -11.06 15.23
C ILE A 79 -1.62 -10.50 13.82
N PHE A 80 -1.70 -11.37 12.81
CA PHE A 80 -1.73 -11.00 11.40
C PHE A 80 -3.08 -10.47 10.92
N ARG A 81 -4.19 -10.81 11.59
CA ARG A 81 -5.52 -10.29 11.23
C ARG A 81 -5.54 -8.76 11.18
N HIS A 82 -4.81 -8.08 12.07
CA HIS A 82 -4.79 -6.62 12.14
C HIS A 82 -4.02 -6.03 10.95
N VAL A 83 -2.90 -6.65 10.56
CA VAL A 83 -2.12 -6.23 9.39
C VAL A 83 -2.91 -6.47 8.10
N TRP A 84 -3.64 -7.59 8.01
CA TRP A 84 -4.53 -7.87 6.88
C TRP A 84 -5.69 -6.88 6.80
N LEU A 85 -6.36 -6.58 7.91
CA LEU A 85 -7.43 -5.58 7.96
C LEU A 85 -6.91 -4.20 7.55
N LEU A 86 -5.73 -3.79 8.05
CA LEU A 86 -5.10 -2.54 7.65
C LEU A 86 -4.73 -2.55 6.16
N PHE A 87 -4.26 -3.67 5.61
CA PHE A 87 -4.00 -3.81 4.17
C PHE A 87 -5.28 -3.62 3.34
N CYS A 88 -6.38 -4.27 3.73
CA CYS A 88 -7.66 -4.11 3.05
C CYS A 88 -8.17 -2.67 3.12
N LEU A 89 -8.15 -2.06 4.31
CA LEU A 89 -8.54 -0.66 4.48
C LEU A 89 -7.65 0.26 3.66
N HIS A 90 -6.35 -0.01 3.62
CA HIS A 90 -5.38 0.77 2.87
C HIS A 90 -5.66 0.70 1.37
N LEU A 91 -5.91 -0.49 0.83
CA LEU A 91 -6.28 -0.68 -0.57
C LEU A 91 -7.63 -0.02 -0.91
N LEU A 92 -8.64 -0.17 -0.05
CA LEU A 92 -9.94 0.47 -0.26
C LEU A 92 -9.84 2.00 -0.22
N SER A 93 -9.03 2.55 0.70
CA SER A 93 -8.80 3.99 0.78
C SER A 93 -8.05 4.52 -0.45
N LEU A 94 -7.11 3.76 -1.01
CA LEU A 94 -6.44 4.09 -2.28
C LEU A 94 -7.47 4.18 -3.41
N LEU A 95 -8.32 3.16 -3.54
CA LEU A 95 -9.38 3.15 -4.55
C LEU A 95 -10.34 4.32 -4.36
N ALA A 96 -10.78 4.60 -3.13
CA ALA A 96 -11.64 5.74 -2.84
C ALA A 96 -10.99 7.09 -3.22
N ALA A 97 -9.68 7.23 -3.02
CA ALA A 97 -8.93 8.44 -3.39
C ALA A 97 -8.62 8.56 -4.89
N ARG A 98 -8.62 7.44 -5.64
CA ARG A 98 -8.15 7.38 -7.04
C ARG A 98 -9.26 7.14 -8.06
N VAL A 99 -10.28 6.34 -7.74
CA VAL A 99 -11.42 6.06 -8.63
C VAL A 99 -12.12 7.32 -9.10
N PRO A 100 -12.50 8.29 -8.23
CA PRO A 100 -13.20 9.46 -8.74
C PRO A 100 -12.29 10.37 -9.59
N ARG A 101 -10.96 10.25 -9.46
CA ARG A 101 -9.99 10.91 -10.36
C ARG A 101 -9.93 10.23 -11.73
N LEU A 102 -10.01 8.90 -11.78
CA LEU A 102 -10.12 8.15 -13.04
C LEU A 102 -11.42 8.46 -13.77
N VAL A 103 -12.54 8.55 -13.03
CA VAL A 103 -13.84 8.94 -13.58
C VAL A 103 -13.77 10.33 -14.18
N ALA A 104 -13.25 11.32 -13.43
CA ALA A 104 -13.10 12.69 -13.93
C ALA A 104 -12.22 12.79 -15.19
N ALA A 105 -11.13 12.01 -15.25
CA ALA A 105 -10.27 11.95 -16.42
C ALA A 105 -10.97 11.34 -17.66
N GLY A 106 -11.93 10.43 -17.45
CA GLY A 106 -12.71 9.82 -18.53
C GLY A 106 -13.90 10.65 -19.00
N SER A 107 -14.52 11.44 -18.11
CA SER A 107 -15.68 12.29 -18.43
C SER A 107 -15.32 13.70 -18.90
N GLY A 108 -14.03 14.05 -18.91
CA GLY A 108 -13.57 15.39 -19.29
C GLY A 108 -13.97 16.48 -18.27
N THR A 109 -14.43 16.09 -17.07
CA THR A 109 -14.78 17.03 -16.00
C THR A 109 -13.53 17.77 -15.56
N SER A 110 -13.67 19.06 -15.26
CA SER A 110 -12.51 19.85 -14.90
C SER A 110 -11.93 19.37 -13.58
N TRP A 111 -10.60 19.35 -13.51
CA TRP A 111 -9.87 18.96 -12.31
C TRP A 111 -10.30 19.76 -11.05
N LEU A 112 -10.68 21.03 -11.23
CA LEU A 112 -11.19 21.92 -10.17
C LEU A 112 -12.49 21.41 -9.54
N GLU A 113 -13.39 20.82 -10.33
CA GLU A 113 -14.66 20.28 -9.85
C GLU A 113 -14.47 18.97 -9.06
N PHE A 114 -13.42 18.19 -9.38
CA PHE A 114 -13.09 17.00 -8.61
C PHE A 114 -12.54 17.37 -7.20
N TRP A 115 -11.61 18.32 -7.14
CA TRP A 115 -11.02 18.77 -5.88
C TRP A 115 -11.86 19.76 -5.10
N SER A 116 -12.95 20.30 -5.67
CA SER A 116 -13.91 21.07 -4.87
C SER A 116 -14.71 20.16 -3.92
N SER A 117 -14.81 18.86 -4.21
CA SER A 117 -15.50 17.93 -3.34
C SER A 117 -14.74 17.69 -2.02
N HIS A 118 -15.41 17.91 -0.89
CA HIS A 118 -14.88 17.58 0.43
C HIS A 118 -14.54 16.09 0.56
N PHE A 119 -15.26 15.23 -0.15
CA PHE A 119 -15.03 13.79 -0.21
C PHE A 119 -13.65 13.45 -0.79
N ALA A 120 -13.27 14.01 -1.95
CA ALA A 120 -11.98 13.70 -2.58
C ALA A 120 -10.79 14.11 -1.70
N LYS A 121 -10.87 15.28 -1.06
CA LYS A 121 -9.85 15.75 -0.10
C LYS A 121 -9.77 14.83 1.12
N GLY A 122 -10.92 14.50 1.70
CA GLY A 122 -11.02 13.62 2.87
C GLY A 122 -10.46 12.23 2.58
N ALA A 123 -10.84 11.63 1.44
CA ALA A 123 -10.35 10.33 1.01
C ALA A 123 -8.82 10.34 0.79
N HIS A 124 -8.27 11.40 0.19
CA HIS A 124 -6.83 11.52 -0.01
C HIS A 124 -6.06 11.61 1.31
N VAL A 125 -6.49 12.49 2.22
CA VAL A 125 -5.86 12.65 3.55
C VAL A 125 -5.98 11.36 4.36
N PHE A 126 -7.16 10.74 4.36
CA PHE A 126 -7.40 9.48 5.05
C PHE A 126 -6.50 8.37 4.53
N HIS A 127 -6.37 8.23 3.20
CA HIS A 127 -5.47 7.26 2.58
C HIS A 127 -4.01 7.51 2.99
N SER A 128 -3.53 8.75 2.95
CA SER A 128 -2.15 9.08 3.36
C SER A 128 -1.88 8.78 4.84
N LEU A 129 -2.83 9.08 5.73
CA LEU A 129 -2.71 8.75 7.15
C LEU A 129 -2.69 7.23 7.36
N LEU A 130 -3.60 6.52 6.68
CA LEU A 130 -3.71 5.08 6.78
C LEU A 130 -2.46 4.37 6.21
N ALA A 131 -1.85 4.92 5.17
CA ALA A 131 -0.58 4.44 4.63
C ALA A 131 0.53 4.51 5.68
N VAL A 132 0.68 5.65 6.36
CA VAL A 132 1.67 5.81 7.44
C VAL A 132 1.44 4.79 8.56
N VAL A 133 0.19 4.64 9.02
CA VAL A 133 -0.15 3.67 10.06
C VAL A 133 0.13 2.24 9.60
N TYR A 134 -0.29 1.88 8.38
CA TYR A 134 -0.05 0.55 7.82
C TYR A 134 1.45 0.21 7.76
N TYR A 135 2.27 1.14 7.27
CA TYR A 135 3.71 0.93 7.18
C TYR A 135 4.40 0.89 8.54
N ALA A 136 3.97 1.72 9.50
CA ALA A 136 4.48 1.68 10.86
C ALA A 136 4.19 0.32 11.53
N VAL A 137 2.94 -0.17 11.41
CA VAL A 137 2.54 -1.47 11.95
C VAL A 137 3.27 -2.62 11.27
N LEU A 138 3.44 -2.56 9.94
CA LEU A 138 4.19 -3.55 9.16
C LEU A 138 5.65 -3.64 9.60
N MET A 139 6.29 -2.49 9.88
CA MET A 139 7.66 -2.47 10.40
C MET A 139 7.73 -2.94 11.86
N GLN A 140 6.76 -2.60 12.71
CA GLN A 140 6.74 -2.99 14.12
C GLN A 140 6.53 -4.50 14.34
N THR A 141 5.55 -5.10 13.64
CA THR A 141 5.30 -6.55 13.69
C THR A 141 6.52 -7.37 13.24
N ARG A 142 7.42 -6.74 12.48
CA ARG A 142 8.68 -7.34 12.05
C ARG A 142 9.79 -7.27 13.11
N PHE A 143 9.99 -6.12 13.76
CA PHE A 143 11.04 -5.95 14.78
C PHE A 143 10.78 -6.79 16.03
N SER A 144 9.52 -6.91 16.45
CA SER A 144 9.16 -7.73 17.62
C SER A 144 9.46 -9.22 17.43
N ASN A 145 9.42 -9.72 16.18
CA ASN A 145 9.69 -11.13 15.89
C ASN A 145 11.18 -11.43 15.66
N THR A 146 12.05 -10.41 15.57
CA THR A 146 13.50 -10.60 15.44
C THR A 146 14.25 -10.57 16.77
N THR A 147 13.63 -10.05 17.83
CA THR A 147 14.21 -10.02 19.19
C THR A 147 13.97 -11.29 20.01
N HIS A 148 13.14 -12.21 19.52
CA HIS A 148 12.80 -13.46 20.22
C HIS A 148 13.52 -14.71 19.67
N TYR A 149 14.52 -14.53 18.80
CA TYR A 149 15.36 -15.61 18.28
C TYR A 149 16.84 -15.29 18.45
#